data_AF-A0A5J4T3T8-F1
#
_entry.id   AF-A0A5J4T3T8-F1
#
_cell.length_a   1.000
_cell.length_b   1.000
_cell.length_c   1.000
_cell.angle_alpha   90.00
_cell.angle_beta   90.00
_cell.angle_gamma   90.00
#
_symmetry.space_group_name_H-M   'P 1'
#
loop_
_entity.id
_entity.type
_entity.pdbx_description
1 polymer ?
#
loop_
_entity_poly.entity_id
_entity_poly.type
_entity_poly.pdbx_seq_one_letter_code
_entity_poly.pdbx_strand_id
1 'polypeptide(L)'
;MATVIKETEEFIILTPLFRFLVKLIPFVLTWLMFTGLYIFMPNTKVKFKHALLAGILSGTLYQFFQYLYINGQISVSKYNAIYGSFAAIPLLLLWLHVSWGICLFGVELTYAGQNIHNFSFDKDTRNISRRYRDFVALLIISLIAKRFANGEIPYSAQKISHEHRIPIRLTKQIIYQLQEINLIYEVSIDPKSGETVFLPAMDVNRLSVGILLEKLDTCGSEDFKIDIQNRYYGQWKVLLDSRERYYKEANNILLKDLSV
;
A
#
# COMPACT_ATOMS: atom_id res chain seq x y z
N MET A 1 68.26 -7.87 0.04
CA MET A 1 67.62 -7.51 1.32
C MET A 1 66.58 -6.39 1.17
N ALA A 2 66.62 -5.53 0.14
CA ALA A 2 65.58 -4.51 -0.09
C ALA A 2 64.28 -5.04 -0.75
N THR A 3 64.34 -6.15 -1.50
CA THR A 3 63.18 -6.71 -2.19
C THR A 3 62.20 -7.44 -1.26
N VAL A 4 62.71 -8.05 -0.19
CA VAL A 4 61.89 -8.72 0.85
C VAL A 4 61.13 -7.70 1.71
N ILE A 5 61.68 -6.48 1.87
CA ILE A 5 61.07 -5.41 2.68
C ILE A 5 59.85 -4.79 1.97
N LYS A 6 59.85 -4.75 0.62
CA LYS A 6 58.71 -4.26 -0.17
C LYS A 6 57.50 -5.19 -0.13
N GLU A 7 57.72 -6.51 -0.16
CA GLU A 7 56.62 -7.48 -0.02
C GLU A 7 55.99 -7.44 1.39
N THR A 8 56.78 -7.12 2.42
CA THR A 8 56.23 -6.98 3.78
C THR A 8 55.35 -5.75 3.96
N GLU A 9 55.62 -4.62 3.27
CA GLU A 9 54.80 -3.40 3.38
C GLU A 9 53.43 -3.52 2.67
N GLU A 10 53.37 -4.18 1.50
CA GLU A 10 52.10 -4.48 0.82
C GLU A 10 51.22 -5.43 1.66
N PHE A 11 51.83 -6.44 2.28
CA PHE A 11 51.12 -7.37 3.17
C PHE A 11 50.60 -6.69 4.44
N ILE A 12 51.33 -5.69 4.97
CA ILE A 12 50.92 -4.92 6.16
C ILE A 12 49.67 -4.06 5.88
N ILE A 13 49.48 -3.56 4.65
CA ILE A 13 48.29 -2.76 4.28
C ILE A 13 47.10 -3.65 3.87
N LEU A 14 47.36 -4.78 3.20
CA LEU A 14 46.30 -5.74 2.83
C LEU A 14 45.75 -6.52 4.04
N THR A 15 46.56 -6.78 5.06
CA THR A 15 46.13 -7.50 6.28
C THR A 15 44.96 -6.83 7.04
N PRO A 16 44.97 -5.51 7.34
CA PRO A 16 43.84 -4.86 8.02
C PRO A 16 42.59 -4.80 7.14
N LEU A 17 42.73 -4.61 5.83
CA LEU A 17 41.61 -4.64 4.88
C LEU A 17 40.98 -6.03 4.82
N PHE A 18 41.79 -7.08 4.69
CA PHE A 18 41.33 -8.46 4.67
C PHE A 18 40.63 -8.84 6.00
N ARG A 19 41.22 -8.47 7.15
CA ARG A 19 40.59 -8.67 8.47
C ARG A 19 39.26 -7.93 8.60
N PHE A 20 39.15 -6.73 8.03
CA PHE A 20 37.90 -5.99 8.01
C PHE A 20 36.83 -6.68 7.16
N LEU A 21 37.19 -7.14 5.93
CA LEU A 21 36.26 -7.89 5.07
C LEU A 21 35.76 -9.16 5.76
N VAL A 22 36.65 -9.94 6.38
CA VAL A 22 36.27 -11.16 7.09
C VAL A 22 35.33 -10.86 8.26
N LYS A 23 35.55 -9.75 8.98
CA LYS A 23 34.64 -9.30 10.04
C LYS A 23 33.28 -8.83 9.51
N LEU A 24 33.21 -8.38 8.26
CA LEU A 24 31.98 -7.89 7.62
C LEU A 24 31.07 -9.02 7.10
N ILE A 25 31.64 -10.18 6.75
CA ILE A 25 30.91 -11.35 6.24
C ILE A 25 29.67 -11.71 7.09
N PRO A 26 29.75 -11.87 8.42
CA PRO A 26 28.57 -12.22 9.23
C PRO A 26 27.49 -11.11 9.23
N PHE A 27 27.88 -9.84 9.10
CA PHE A 27 26.91 -8.74 8.97
C PHE A 27 26.17 -8.80 7.64
N VAL A 28 26.88 -9.04 6.54
CA VAL A 28 26.26 -9.15 5.22
C VAL A 28 25.35 -10.38 5.16
N LEU A 29 25.77 -11.51 5.72
CA LEU A 29 24.94 -12.72 5.77
C LEU A 29 23.65 -12.51 6.56
N THR A 30 23.72 -11.85 7.72
CA THR A 30 22.53 -11.55 8.52
C THR A 30 21.61 -10.57 7.81
N TRP A 31 22.13 -9.53 7.15
CA TRP A 31 21.33 -8.63 6.30
C TRP A 31 20.62 -9.40 5.18
N LEU A 32 21.34 -10.25 4.45
CA LEU A 32 20.76 -11.06 3.38
C LEU A 32 19.70 -12.04 3.91
N MET A 33 19.92 -12.63 5.08
CA MET A 33 18.95 -13.52 5.72
C MET A 33 17.64 -12.78 6.04
N PHE A 34 17.72 -11.61 6.68
CA PHE A 34 16.52 -10.80 6.98
C PHE A 34 15.85 -10.30 5.70
N THR A 35 16.61 -9.83 4.71
CA THR A 35 16.05 -9.43 3.41
C THR A 35 15.35 -10.58 2.71
N GLY A 36 15.94 -11.77 2.69
CA GLY A 36 15.33 -12.98 2.13
C GLY A 36 14.04 -13.35 2.87
N LEU A 37 14.07 -13.34 4.20
CA LEU A 37 12.89 -13.58 5.03
C LEU A 37 11.76 -12.60 4.70
N TYR A 38 12.05 -11.31 4.56
CA TYR A 38 11.06 -10.28 4.23
C TYR A 38 10.53 -10.35 2.79
N ILE A 39 11.22 -11.03 1.88
CA ILE A 39 10.76 -11.24 0.51
C ILE A 39 9.92 -12.51 0.40
N PHE A 40 10.36 -13.61 1.01
CA PHE A 40 9.77 -14.94 0.80
C PHE A 40 8.66 -15.29 1.79
N MET A 41 8.73 -14.76 3.02
CA MET A 41 7.75 -15.09 4.06
C MET A 41 6.36 -14.44 3.83
N PRO A 42 6.25 -13.18 3.34
CA PRO A 42 4.94 -12.56 3.18
C PRO A 42 4.13 -13.13 2.01
N ASN A 43 2.81 -13.20 2.17
CA ASN A 43 1.88 -13.58 1.10
C ASN A 43 1.57 -12.43 0.11
N THR A 44 2.51 -11.50 -0.09
CA THR A 44 2.33 -10.30 -0.93
C THR A 44 3.59 -9.99 -1.73
N LYS A 45 3.44 -9.30 -2.87
CA LYS A 45 4.58 -8.90 -3.71
C LYS A 45 5.36 -7.75 -3.04
N VAL A 46 6.53 -8.07 -2.48
CA VAL A 46 7.42 -7.09 -1.83
C VAL A 46 8.47 -6.58 -2.81
N LYS A 47 8.68 -5.25 -2.86
CA LYS A 47 9.75 -4.65 -3.69
C LYS A 47 11.11 -4.83 -3.03
N PHE A 48 12.07 -5.41 -3.76
CA PHE A 48 13.42 -5.72 -3.25
C PHE A 48 14.12 -4.54 -2.55
N LYS A 49 14.01 -3.32 -3.10
CA LYS A 49 14.67 -2.12 -2.53
C LYS A 49 14.23 -1.83 -1.08
N HIS A 50 12.95 -2.02 -0.76
CA HIS A 50 12.43 -1.77 0.59
C HIS A 50 12.81 -2.91 1.55
N ALA A 51 12.76 -4.16 1.08
CA ALA A 51 13.20 -5.32 1.86
C ALA A 51 14.71 -5.30 2.16
N LEU A 52 15.54 -4.76 1.25
CA LEU A 52 16.98 -4.58 1.47
C LEU A 52 17.23 -3.56 2.58
N LEU A 53 16.62 -2.37 2.50
CA LEU A 53 16.77 -1.33 3.52
C LEU A 53 16.31 -1.80 4.90
N ALA A 54 15.15 -2.45 4.98
CA ALA A 54 14.66 -3.01 6.22
C ALA A 54 15.54 -4.16 6.72
N GLY A 55 16.04 -5.03 5.84
CA GLY A 55 16.95 -6.12 6.20
C GLY A 55 18.29 -5.63 6.75
N ILE A 56 18.85 -4.55 6.19
CA ILE A 56 20.07 -3.91 6.72
C ILE A 56 19.81 -3.35 8.13
N LEU A 57 18.70 -2.64 8.33
CA LEU A 57 18.36 -2.06 9.64
C LEU A 57 18.09 -3.14 10.69
N SER A 58 17.22 -4.11 10.37
CA SER A 58 16.90 -5.21 11.28
C SER A 58 18.10 -6.09 11.57
N GLY A 59 18.92 -6.44 10.57
CA GLY A 59 20.10 -7.26 10.79
C GLY A 59 21.19 -6.51 11.59
N THR A 60 21.32 -5.19 11.42
CA THR A 60 22.20 -4.38 12.29
C THR A 60 21.71 -4.38 13.73
N LEU A 61 20.40 -4.20 13.94
CA LEU A 61 19.79 -4.24 15.27
C LEU A 61 19.92 -5.63 15.92
N TYR A 62 19.74 -6.69 15.14
CA TYR A 62 19.93 -8.06 15.58
C TYR A 62 21.37 -8.34 15.99
N GLN A 63 22.34 -7.90 15.20
CA GLN A 63 23.76 -8.09 15.51
C GLN A 63 24.18 -7.33 16.77
N PHE A 64 23.66 -6.10 16.94
CA PHE A 64 23.86 -5.32 18.16
C PHE A 64 23.25 -6.02 19.38
N PHE A 65 22.01 -6.50 19.26
CA PHE A 65 21.37 -7.27 20.32
C PHE A 65 22.11 -8.57 20.63
N GLN A 66 22.58 -9.31 19.62
CA GLN A 66 23.36 -10.53 19.77
C GLN A 66 24.64 -10.27 20.57
N TYR A 67 25.34 -9.17 20.27
CA TYR A 67 26.51 -8.76 21.05
C TYR A 67 26.15 -8.48 22.52
N LEU A 68 25.09 -7.71 22.78
CA LEU A 68 24.63 -7.43 24.15
C LEU A 68 24.23 -8.72 24.89
N TYR A 69 23.52 -9.61 24.21
CA TYR A 69 23.05 -10.87 24.76
C TYR A 69 24.20 -11.78 25.18
N ILE A 70 25.20 -11.97 24.31
CA ILE A 70 26.37 -12.80 24.62
C ILE A 70 27.15 -12.24 25.81
N ASN A 71 27.41 -10.93 25.83
CA ASN A 71 28.11 -10.30 26.96
C ASN A 71 27.31 -10.38 28.27
N GLY A 72 25.99 -10.14 28.19
CA GLY A 72 25.09 -10.27 29.33
C GLY A 72 25.03 -11.70 29.88
N GLN A 73 24.93 -12.69 29.01
CA GLN A 73 24.91 -14.11 29.37
C GLN A 73 26.22 -14.53 30.07
N ILE A 74 27.38 -14.09 29.56
CA ILE A 74 28.68 -14.36 30.19
C ILE A 74 28.75 -13.73 31.58
N SER A 75 28.23 -12.52 31.76
CA SER A 75 28.20 -11.84 33.06
C SER A 75 27.33 -12.60 34.07
N VAL A 76 26.09 -12.93 33.69
CA VAL A 76 25.14 -13.64 34.56
C VAL A 76 25.64 -15.05 34.89
N SER A 77 26.27 -15.75 33.95
CA SER A 77 26.81 -17.09 34.17
C SER A 77 28.03 -17.11 35.11
N LYS A 78 28.71 -15.98 35.34
CA LYS A 78 29.82 -15.86 36.29
C LYS A 78 29.35 -15.69 37.73
N TYR A 79 28.13 -15.17 37.95
CA TYR A 79 27.54 -15.00 39.27
C TYR A 79 26.82 -16.30 39.70
N ASN A 80 27.52 -17.16 40.45
CA ASN A 80 27.06 -18.41 41.07
C ASN A 80 26.55 -19.51 40.10
N ALA A 81 27.32 -20.60 40.00
CA ALA A 81 27.06 -21.74 39.10
C ALA A 81 25.67 -22.40 39.26
N ILE A 82 25.05 -22.30 40.45
CA ILE A 82 23.72 -22.85 40.73
C ILE A 82 22.61 -21.99 40.06
N TYR A 83 22.75 -20.66 40.09
CA TYR A 83 21.78 -19.74 39.48
C TYR A 83 22.00 -19.57 37.97
N GLY A 84 23.22 -19.80 37.48
CA GLY A 84 23.53 -19.77 36.04
C GLY A 84 22.72 -20.77 35.21
N SER A 85 22.51 -21.99 35.73
CA SER A 85 21.72 -23.02 35.03
C SER A 85 20.23 -22.67 34.98
N PHE A 86 19.68 -22.11 36.07
CA PHE A 86 18.28 -21.66 36.10
C PHE A 86 18.05 -20.42 35.21
N ALA A 87 19.04 -19.51 35.13
CA ALA A 87 18.97 -18.30 34.32
C ALA A 87 18.94 -18.58 32.80
N ALA A 88 19.33 -19.78 32.35
CA ALA A 88 19.33 -20.16 30.95
C ALA A 88 17.93 -20.06 30.30
N ILE A 89 16.88 -20.49 31.01
CA ILE A 89 15.51 -20.47 30.48
C ILE A 89 15.00 -19.01 30.31
N PRO A 90 15.03 -18.13 31.33
CA PRO A 90 14.65 -16.74 31.17
C PRO A 90 15.48 -16.00 30.10
N LEU A 91 16.79 -16.25 30.03
CA LEU A 91 17.65 -15.65 29.02
C LEU A 91 17.29 -16.12 27.61
N LEU A 92 16.97 -17.41 27.42
CA LEU A 92 16.51 -17.93 26.14
C LEU A 92 15.19 -17.28 25.72
N LEU A 93 14.24 -17.15 26.65
CA LEU A 93 12.95 -16.49 26.38
C LEU A 93 13.12 -15.03 26.01
N LEU A 94 14.01 -14.30 26.71
CA LEU A 94 14.36 -12.91 26.37
C LEU A 94 14.99 -12.82 24.98
N TRP A 95 15.91 -13.72 24.66
CA TRP A 95 16.53 -13.79 23.34
C TRP A 95 15.51 -14.01 22.23
N LEU A 96 14.62 -15.00 22.40
CA LEU A 96 13.55 -15.28 21.45
C LEU A 96 12.62 -14.08 21.31
N HIS A 97 12.16 -13.50 22.42
CA HIS A 97 11.23 -12.38 22.42
C HIS A 97 11.78 -11.17 21.66
N VAL A 98 13.02 -10.77 21.94
CA VAL A 98 13.64 -9.64 21.26
C VAL A 98 13.97 -9.97 19.81
N SER A 99 14.44 -11.19 19.52
CA SER A 99 14.74 -11.62 18.13
C SER A 99 13.49 -11.58 17.25
N TRP A 100 12.37 -12.10 17.75
CA TRP A 100 11.09 -12.03 17.05
C TRP A 100 10.57 -10.59 16.95
N GLY A 101 10.75 -9.77 17.99
CA GLY A 101 10.43 -8.35 17.94
C GLY A 101 11.18 -7.62 16.83
N ILE A 102 12.49 -7.84 16.69
CA ILE A 102 13.31 -7.28 15.60
C ILE A 102 12.84 -7.78 14.23
N CYS A 103 12.52 -9.08 14.14
CA CYS A 103 12.00 -9.67 12.91
C CYS A 103 10.70 -8.97 12.46
N LEU A 104 9.72 -8.87 13.36
CA LEU A 104 8.43 -8.24 13.10
C LEU A 104 8.57 -6.74 12.80
N PHE A 105 9.43 -6.03 13.52
CA PHE A 105 9.72 -4.62 13.28
C PHE A 105 10.21 -4.38 11.85
N GLY A 106 11.11 -5.21 11.32
CA GLY A 106 11.56 -5.06 9.94
C GLY A 106 10.51 -5.42 8.89
N VAL A 107 9.60 -6.35 9.18
CA VAL A 107 8.44 -6.62 8.30
C VAL A 107 7.56 -5.36 8.23
N GLU A 108 7.25 -4.76 9.38
CA GLU A 108 6.46 -3.54 9.45
C GLU A 108 7.15 -2.38 8.72
N LEU A 109 8.47 -2.23 8.89
CA LEU A 109 9.26 -1.22 8.19
C LEU A 109 9.27 -1.43 6.66
N THR A 110 9.37 -2.69 6.21
CA THR A 110 9.30 -3.03 4.77
C THR A 110 7.94 -2.64 4.19
N TYR A 111 6.87 -2.96 4.92
CA TYR A 111 5.50 -2.60 4.52
C TYR A 111 5.29 -1.09 4.51
N ALA A 112 5.72 -0.38 5.56
CA ALA A 112 5.63 1.06 5.66
C ALA A 112 6.41 1.77 4.54
N GLY A 113 7.64 1.34 4.27
CA GLY A 113 8.47 1.87 3.19
C GLY A 113 7.85 1.65 1.80
N GLN A 114 7.21 0.49 1.58
CA GLN A 114 6.52 0.20 0.33
C GLN A 114 5.20 0.97 0.16
N ASN A 115 4.51 1.30 1.25
CA ASN A 115 3.19 1.92 1.25
C ASN A 115 3.18 3.41 1.65
N ILE A 116 4.35 4.04 1.85
CA ILE A 116 4.46 5.42 2.37
C ILE A 116 3.74 6.46 1.51
N HIS A 117 3.73 6.26 0.18
CA HIS A 117 3.01 7.13 -0.76
C HIS A 117 1.48 7.00 -0.63
N ASN A 118 0.97 5.88 -0.14
CA ASN A 118 -0.47 5.70 0.11
C ASN A 118 -0.92 6.23 1.47
N PHE A 119 0.01 6.45 2.41
CA PHE A 119 -0.33 6.78 3.79
C PHE A 119 -0.65 8.27 3.98
N SER A 120 -0.01 9.18 3.23
CA SER A 120 -0.24 10.63 3.40
C SER A 120 -1.62 11.12 2.93
N PHE A 121 -2.33 10.38 2.10
CA PHE A 121 -3.64 10.80 1.59
C PHE A 121 -4.84 10.22 2.38
N ASP A 122 -4.57 9.36 3.36
CA ASP A 122 -5.61 8.62 4.08
C ASP A 122 -6.48 9.53 4.99
N LYS A 123 -5.86 10.56 5.57
CA LYS A 123 -6.56 11.54 6.41
C LYS A 123 -7.43 12.49 5.61
N ASP A 124 -6.95 12.96 4.45
CA ASP A 124 -7.69 13.91 3.62
C ASP A 124 -8.87 13.25 2.90
N THR A 125 -8.73 11.97 2.52
CA THR A 125 -9.80 11.24 1.80
C THR A 125 -11.08 11.06 2.62
N ARG A 126 -10.97 10.92 3.96
CA ARG A 126 -12.14 10.73 4.83
C ARG A 126 -13.03 11.96 4.95
N ASN A 127 -12.46 13.15 4.76
CA ASN A 127 -13.15 14.42 5.00
C ASN A 127 -13.45 15.21 3.71
N ILE A 128 -13.42 14.56 2.54
CA ILE A 128 -13.79 15.24 1.29
C ILE A 128 -15.29 15.57 1.28
N SER A 129 -15.63 16.74 0.75
CA SER A 129 -17.03 17.12 0.56
C SER A 129 -17.71 16.21 -0.45
N ARG A 130 -19.04 16.05 -0.33
CA ARG A 130 -19.85 15.30 -1.31
C ARG A 130 -19.63 15.81 -2.73
N ARG A 131 -19.60 17.13 -2.91
CA ARG A 131 -19.32 17.76 -4.22
C ARG A 131 -17.96 17.34 -4.80
N TYR A 132 -16.92 17.26 -3.98
CA TYR A 132 -15.60 16.83 -4.46
C TYR A 132 -15.58 15.33 -4.77
N ARG A 133 -16.29 14.52 -3.99
CA ARG A 133 -16.48 13.09 -4.27
C ARG A 133 -17.18 12.86 -5.61
N ASP A 134 -18.25 13.60 -5.89
CA ASP A 134 -18.99 13.54 -7.15
C ASP A 134 -18.13 14.01 -8.33
N PHE A 135 -17.33 15.06 -8.15
CA PHE A 135 -16.36 15.51 -9.15
C PHE A 135 -15.33 14.42 -9.48
N VAL A 136 -14.77 13.74 -8.47
CA VAL A 136 -13.81 12.65 -8.69
C VAL A 136 -14.50 11.45 -9.37
N ALA A 137 -15.75 11.12 -9.02
CA ALA A 137 -16.53 10.10 -9.71
C ALA A 137 -16.72 10.42 -11.20
N LEU A 138 -17.13 11.64 -11.50
CA LEU A 138 -17.29 12.16 -12.86
C LEU A 138 -15.97 12.14 -13.64
N LEU A 139 -14.87 12.56 -13.01
CA LEU A 139 -13.54 12.51 -13.59
C LEU A 139 -13.11 11.07 -13.92
N ILE A 140 -13.27 10.14 -12.99
CA ILE A 140 -12.85 8.74 -13.19
C ILE A 140 -13.66 8.08 -14.31
N ILE A 141 -15.00 8.23 -14.30
CA ILE A 141 -15.82 7.59 -15.33
C ILE A 141 -15.65 8.25 -16.71
N SER A 142 -15.43 9.57 -16.78
CA SER A 142 -15.13 10.26 -18.05
C SER A 142 -13.80 9.80 -18.65
N LEU A 143 -12.76 9.60 -17.83
CA LEU A 143 -11.49 9.02 -18.27
C LEU A 143 -11.65 7.61 -18.86
N ILE A 144 -12.40 6.74 -18.18
CA ILE A 144 -12.69 5.38 -18.64
C ILE A 144 -13.50 5.43 -19.95
N ALA A 145 -14.55 6.25 -20.00
CA ALA A 145 -15.41 6.46 -21.16
C ALA A 145 -14.63 6.93 -22.39
N LYS A 146 -13.76 7.93 -22.23
CA LYS A 146 -12.91 8.46 -23.31
C LYS A 146 -11.98 7.43 -23.90
N ARG A 147 -11.23 6.72 -23.04
CA ARG A 147 -10.29 5.70 -23.53
C ARG A 147 -11.03 4.58 -24.25
N PHE A 148 -12.20 4.19 -23.75
CA PHE A 148 -13.04 3.22 -24.43
C PHE A 148 -13.49 3.73 -25.81
N ALA A 149 -13.97 4.98 -25.90
CA ALA A 149 -14.41 5.57 -27.16
C ALA A 149 -13.27 5.71 -28.19
N ASN A 150 -12.04 5.96 -27.72
CA ASN A 150 -10.84 6.05 -28.56
C ASN A 150 -10.19 4.69 -28.90
N GLY A 151 -10.66 3.58 -28.31
CA GLY A 151 -10.02 2.27 -28.46
C GLY A 151 -8.65 2.15 -27.78
N GLU A 152 -8.37 2.99 -26.78
CA GLU A 152 -7.12 2.98 -26.03
C GLU A 152 -7.09 1.86 -24.96
N ILE A 153 -5.92 1.62 -24.38
CA ILE A 153 -5.74 0.63 -23.31
C ILE A 153 -6.58 1.04 -22.07
N PRO A 154 -7.47 0.16 -21.57
CA PRO A 154 -8.29 0.42 -20.40
C PRO A 154 -7.47 0.77 -19.16
N TYR A 155 -8.08 1.54 -18.26
CA TYR A 155 -7.40 1.97 -17.04
C TYR A 155 -7.45 0.89 -15.94
N SER A 156 -6.33 0.70 -15.25
CA SER A 156 -6.29 0.08 -13.92
C SER A 156 -6.40 1.15 -12.83
N ALA A 157 -6.83 0.76 -11.62
CA ALA A 157 -6.98 1.68 -10.49
C ALA A 157 -5.64 2.38 -10.14
N GLN A 158 -4.53 1.65 -10.29
CA GLN A 158 -3.17 2.14 -10.08
C GLN A 158 -2.80 3.20 -11.13
N LYS A 159 -3.14 2.97 -12.40
CA LYS A 159 -2.85 3.91 -13.48
C LYS A 159 -3.63 5.22 -13.31
N ILE A 160 -4.93 5.15 -13.00
CA ILE A 160 -5.76 6.35 -12.71
C ILE A 160 -5.16 7.16 -11.56
N SER A 161 -4.83 6.47 -10.46
CA SER A 161 -4.28 7.10 -9.27
C SER A 161 -2.96 7.81 -9.54
N HIS A 162 -2.04 7.15 -10.25
CA HIS A 162 -0.71 7.69 -10.52
C HIS A 162 -0.74 8.81 -11.58
N GLU A 163 -1.48 8.63 -12.68
CA GLU A 163 -1.53 9.57 -13.81
C GLU A 163 -2.25 10.87 -13.42
N HIS A 164 -3.36 10.78 -12.68
CA HIS A 164 -4.17 11.94 -12.29
C HIS A 164 -3.94 12.41 -10.85
N ARG A 165 -2.94 11.83 -10.15
CA ARG A 165 -2.55 12.18 -8.77
C ARG A 165 -3.72 12.08 -7.78
N ILE A 166 -4.65 11.16 -8.04
CA ILE A 166 -5.78 10.88 -7.15
C ILE A 166 -5.31 9.82 -6.15
N PRO A 167 -5.57 9.97 -4.83
CA PRO A 167 -5.23 8.95 -3.85
C PRO A 167 -5.78 7.57 -4.23
N ILE A 168 -4.96 6.52 -4.15
CA ILE A 168 -5.39 5.17 -4.57
C ILE A 168 -6.61 4.69 -3.79
N ARG A 169 -6.73 5.07 -2.52
CA ARG A 169 -7.88 4.71 -1.68
C ARG A 169 -9.15 5.38 -2.18
N LEU A 170 -9.11 6.68 -2.47
CA LEU A 170 -10.24 7.40 -3.05
C LEU A 170 -10.61 6.79 -4.41
N THR A 171 -9.62 6.55 -5.25
CA THR A 171 -9.78 5.95 -6.58
C THR A 171 -10.52 4.62 -6.48
N LYS A 172 -10.06 3.71 -5.62
CA LYS A 172 -10.72 2.41 -5.39
C LYS A 172 -12.12 2.53 -4.80
N GLN A 173 -12.35 3.46 -3.85
CA GLN A 173 -13.68 3.69 -3.28
C GLN A 173 -14.68 4.14 -4.34
N ILE A 174 -14.28 5.10 -5.17
CA ILE A 174 -15.12 5.60 -6.25
C ILE A 174 -15.36 4.53 -7.31
N ILE A 175 -14.33 3.79 -7.71
CA ILE A 175 -14.46 2.66 -8.66
C ILE A 175 -15.45 1.62 -8.11
N TYR A 176 -15.32 1.23 -6.84
CA TYR A 176 -16.25 0.30 -6.21
C TYR A 176 -17.70 0.81 -6.24
N GLN A 177 -17.91 2.09 -5.91
CA GLN A 177 -19.22 2.72 -5.99
C GLN A 177 -19.77 2.74 -7.43
N LEU A 178 -18.94 3.04 -8.43
CA LEU A 178 -19.31 3.00 -9.84
C LEU A 178 -19.65 1.58 -10.34
N GLN A 179 -19.01 0.55 -9.78
CA GLN A 179 -19.36 -0.87 -10.03
C GLN A 179 -20.70 -1.22 -9.39
N GLU A 180 -20.94 -0.81 -8.14
CA GLU A 180 -22.18 -1.06 -7.40
C GLU A 180 -23.41 -0.48 -8.13
N ILE A 181 -23.28 0.73 -8.68
CA ILE A 181 -24.33 1.36 -9.48
C ILE A 181 -24.36 0.87 -10.95
N ASN A 182 -23.58 -0.15 -11.31
CA ASN A 182 -23.52 -0.76 -12.64
C ASN A 182 -23.22 0.26 -13.76
N LEU A 183 -22.20 1.10 -13.56
CA LEU A 183 -21.70 2.01 -14.61
C LEU A 183 -20.36 1.56 -15.19
N ILE A 184 -19.61 0.74 -14.46
CA ILE A 184 -18.35 0.14 -14.94
C ILE A 184 -18.28 -1.34 -14.54
N TYR A 185 -17.54 -2.12 -15.33
CA TYR A 185 -17.19 -3.50 -15.03
C TYR A 185 -15.69 -3.67 -14.91
N GLU A 186 -15.28 -4.58 -14.04
CA GLU A 186 -13.91 -5.01 -13.85
C GLU A 186 -13.61 -6.21 -14.74
N VAL A 187 -12.52 -6.15 -15.48
CA VAL A 187 -12.05 -7.18 -16.39
C VAL A 187 -10.60 -7.51 -16.07
N SER A 188 -10.28 -8.80 -16.00
CA SER A 188 -8.90 -9.28 -15.83
C SER A 188 -8.26 -9.46 -17.21
N ILE A 189 -7.18 -8.71 -17.50
CA ILE A 189 -6.47 -8.81 -18.79
C ILE A 189 -5.63 -10.10 -18.84
N ASP A 190 -4.94 -10.42 -17.75
CA ASP A 190 -4.11 -11.62 -17.65
C ASP A 190 -4.36 -12.30 -16.29
N PRO A 191 -4.88 -13.54 -16.28
CA PRO A 191 -5.11 -14.29 -15.05
C PRO A 191 -3.82 -14.53 -14.24
N LYS A 192 -2.63 -14.41 -14.85
CA LYS A 192 -1.34 -14.56 -14.16
C LYS A 192 -0.81 -13.27 -13.57
N SER A 193 -1.06 -12.12 -14.21
CA SER A 193 -0.61 -10.81 -13.71
C SER A 193 -1.37 -10.38 -12.44
N GLY A 194 -2.66 -10.73 -12.37
CA GLY A 194 -3.58 -10.29 -11.31
C GLY A 194 -3.95 -8.80 -11.41
N GLU A 195 -3.68 -8.18 -12.56
CA GLU A 195 -4.04 -6.79 -12.83
C GLU A 195 -5.44 -6.71 -13.44
N THR A 196 -6.27 -5.86 -12.85
CA THR A 196 -7.65 -5.65 -13.27
C THR A 196 -7.83 -4.26 -13.87
N VAL A 197 -8.64 -4.19 -14.92
CA VAL A 197 -8.96 -2.96 -15.65
C VAL A 197 -10.45 -2.73 -15.71
N PHE A 198 -10.84 -1.48 -15.97
CA PHE A 198 -12.23 -1.06 -15.93
C PHE A 198 -12.74 -0.62 -17.29
N LEU A 199 -13.94 -1.07 -17.64
CA LEU A 199 -14.66 -0.73 -18.87
C LEU A 199 -16.04 -0.15 -18.53
N PRO A 200 -16.61 0.74 -19.37
CA PRO A 200 -18.00 1.17 -19.21
C PRO A 200 -18.97 -0.02 -19.30
N ALA A 201 -19.99 -0.02 -18.45
CA ALA A 201 -21.05 -1.05 -18.44
C ALA A 201 -22.12 -0.84 -19.51
N MET A 202 -22.11 0.32 -20.19
CA MET A 202 -23.10 0.70 -21.18
C MET A 202 -22.46 1.50 -22.33
N ASP A 203 -23.24 1.72 -23.39
CA ASP A 203 -22.82 2.53 -24.53
C ASP A 203 -22.41 3.94 -24.09
N VAL A 204 -21.19 4.32 -24.43
CA VAL A 204 -20.59 5.61 -24.08
C VAL A 204 -21.32 6.78 -24.76
N ASN A 205 -22.03 6.55 -25.86
CA ASN A 205 -22.87 7.55 -26.52
C ASN A 205 -24.17 7.84 -25.76
N ARG A 206 -24.51 7.00 -24.78
CA ARG A 206 -25.66 7.19 -23.89
C ARG A 206 -25.24 7.51 -22.46
N LEU A 207 -23.94 7.49 -22.17
CA LEU A 207 -23.39 7.69 -20.84
C LEU A 207 -23.22 9.19 -20.56
N SER A 208 -24.24 9.80 -19.96
CA SER A 208 -24.29 11.23 -19.65
C SER A 208 -23.90 11.54 -18.20
N VAL A 209 -23.60 12.81 -17.94
CA VAL A 209 -23.39 13.33 -16.57
C VAL A 209 -24.66 13.18 -15.73
N GLY A 210 -25.84 13.38 -16.33
CA GLY A 210 -27.12 13.21 -15.64
C GLY A 210 -27.34 11.79 -15.11
N ILE A 211 -27.08 10.76 -15.93
CA ILE A 211 -27.20 9.35 -15.53
C ILE A 211 -26.25 9.02 -14.38
N LEU A 212 -25.01 9.52 -14.42
CA LEU A 212 -24.06 9.32 -13.34
C LEU A 212 -24.59 9.89 -12.01
N LEU A 213 -25.03 11.15 -12.03
CA LEU A 213 -25.45 11.85 -10.81
C LEU A 213 -26.77 11.27 -10.26
N GLU A 214 -27.70 10.90 -11.14
CA GLU A 214 -28.92 10.20 -10.77
C GLU A 214 -28.62 8.87 -10.07
N LYS A 215 -27.73 8.06 -10.65
CA LYS A 215 -27.33 6.76 -10.05
C LYS A 215 -26.56 6.92 -8.75
N LEU A 216 -25.71 7.95 -8.63
CA LEU A 216 -25.01 8.24 -7.37
C LEU A 216 -25.96 8.69 -6.27
N ASP A 217 -26.98 9.49 -6.60
CA ASP A 217 -27.94 10.01 -5.62
C ASP A 217 -28.97 8.96 -5.18
N THR A 218 -29.31 7.99 -6.05
CA THR A 218 -30.21 6.86 -5.76
C THR A 218 -29.51 5.64 -5.18
N CYS A 219 -28.17 5.69 -5.04
CA CYS A 219 -27.38 4.61 -4.47
C CYS A 219 -27.63 4.48 -2.96
N GLY A 220 -28.13 3.33 -2.52
CA GLY A 220 -28.34 3.01 -1.10
C GLY A 220 -29.71 2.37 -0.83
N SER A 221 -30.17 2.44 0.41
CA SER A 221 -31.51 2.00 0.81
C SER A 221 -32.33 3.19 1.29
N GLU A 222 -33.56 3.26 0.81
CA GLU A 222 -34.59 4.21 1.26
C GLU A 222 -35.67 3.50 2.10
N ASP A 223 -35.45 2.24 2.50
CA ASP A 223 -36.43 1.36 3.19
C ASP A 223 -36.63 1.68 4.68
N PHE A 224 -36.54 2.96 5.04
CA PHE A 224 -36.80 3.41 6.40
C PHE A 224 -38.31 3.65 6.60
N LYS A 225 -38.81 3.43 7.83
CA LYS A 225 -40.21 3.68 8.22
C LYS A 225 -40.53 5.18 8.36
N ILE A 226 -40.17 5.99 7.36
CA ILE A 226 -40.54 7.40 7.28
C ILE A 226 -41.70 7.50 6.29
N ASP A 227 -42.81 8.10 6.72
CA ASP A 227 -43.97 8.30 5.86
C ASP A 227 -43.76 9.44 4.87
N ILE A 228 -43.00 9.15 3.81
CA ILE A 228 -42.74 10.04 2.68
C ILE A 228 -43.92 10.15 1.71
N GLN A 229 -44.92 9.27 1.82
CA GLN A 229 -46.08 9.25 0.93
C GLN A 229 -47.21 10.16 1.40
N ASN A 230 -47.38 10.32 2.72
CA ASN A 230 -48.39 11.22 3.28
C ASN A 230 -47.76 12.34 4.12
N ARG A 231 -47.24 12.01 5.31
CA ARG A 231 -46.83 13.01 6.31
C ARG A 231 -45.73 13.96 5.85
N TYR A 232 -44.73 13.44 5.13
CA TYR A 232 -43.56 14.21 4.68
C TYR A 232 -43.48 14.35 3.16
N TYR A 233 -44.60 14.14 2.46
CA TYR A 233 -44.66 14.19 1.00
C TYR A 233 -44.20 15.53 0.43
N GLY A 234 -44.55 16.65 1.07
CA GLY A 234 -44.14 17.98 0.60
C GLY A 234 -42.62 18.16 0.58
N GLN A 235 -41.94 17.79 1.66
CA GLN A 235 -40.48 17.88 1.78
C GLN A 235 -39.79 16.95 0.78
N TRP A 236 -40.28 15.71 0.66
CA TRP A 236 -39.75 14.71 -0.27
C TRP A 236 -39.91 15.15 -1.72
N LYS A 237 -41.11 15.62 -2.10
CA LYS A 237 -41.40 16.11 -3.44
C LYS A 237 -40.52 17.29 -3.84
N VAL A 238 -40.37 18.30 -2.98
CA VAL A 238 -39.52 19.46 -3.28
C VAL A 238 -38.07 19.04 -3.53
N LEU A 239 -37.55 18.07 -2.76
CA LEU A 239 -36.21 17.53 -2.97
C LEU A 239 -36.10 16.82 -4.32
N LEU A 240 -37.03 15.92 -4.64
CA LEU A 240 -37.04 15.18 -5.91
C LEU A 240 -37.18 16.12 -7.11
N ASP A 241 -38.13 17.06 -7.09
CA ASP A 241 -38.36 18.03 -8.17
C ASP A 241 -37.12 18.92 -8.41
N SER A 242 -36.34 19.21 -7.35
CA SER A 242 -35.08 19.94 -7.48
C SER A 242 -33.98 19.11 -8.15
N ARG A 243 -33.90 17.80 -7.83
CA ARG A 243 -32.91 16.86 -8.36
C ARG A 243 -33.21 16.47 -9.80
N GLU A 244 -34.47 16.21 -10.13
CA GLU A 244 -34.87 15.82 -11.48
C GLU A 244 -34.56 16.90 -12.53
N ARG A 245 -34.79 18.18 -12.18
CA ARG A 245 -34.42 19.31 -13.05
C ARG A 245 -32.91 19.33 -13.34
N TYR A 246 -32.12 19.12 -12.29
CA TYR A 246 -30.67 19.07 -12.40
C TYR A 246 -30.19 17.89 -13.29
N TYR A 247 -30.78 16.70 -13.15
CA TYR A 247 -30.44 15.55 -14.00
C TYR A 247 -30.82 15.77 -15.47
N LYS A 248 -31.99 16.36 -15.73
CA LYS A 248 -32.45 16.64 -17.11
C LYS A 248 -31.51 17.56 -17.85
N GLU A 249 -31.03 18.62 -17.20
CA GLU A 249 -30.04 19.53 -17.80
C GLU A 249 -28.70 18.83 -18.04
N ALA A 250 -28.22 18.05 -17.05
CA ALA A 250 -26.97 17.32 -17.13
C ALA A 250 -26.98 16.14 -18.13
N ASN A 251 -28.16 15.64 -18.51
CA ASN A 251 -28.29 14.52 -19.46
C ASN A 251 -27.83 14.87 -20.88
N ASN A 252 -27.77 16.16 -21.23
CA ASN A 252 -27.30 16.62 -22.53
C ASN A 252 -25.76 16.58 -22.66
N ILE A 253 -25.04 16.32 -21.58
CA ILE A 253 -23.58 16.33 -21.55
C ILE A 253 -23.09 14.88 -21.45
N LEU A 254 -22.43 14.38 -22.50
CA LEU A 254 -21.83 13.05 -22.50
C LEU A 254 -20.51 13.04 -21.75
N LEU A 255 -20.26 11.97 -20.98
CA LEU A 255 -19.05 11.84 -20.16
C LEU A 255 -17.77 11.75 -21.01
N LYS A 256 -17.85 11.22 -22.23
CA LYS A 256 -16.70 11.17 -23.17
C LYS A 256 -16.31 12.54 -23.74
N ASP A 257 -17.24 13.49 -23.78
CA ASP A 257 -17.04 14.79 -24.47
C ASP A 257 -16.47 15.86 -23.53
N LEU A 258 -16.47 15.61 -22.22
CA LEU A 258 -15.88 16.50 -21.22
C LEU A 258 -14.39 16.68 -21.46
N SER A 259 -13.83 17.88 -21.41
CA SER A 259 -12.37 18.08 -21.47
C SER A 259 -11.71 17.50 -20.21
N VAL A 260 -10.71 16.63 -20.39
CA VAL A 260 -9.88 16.05 -19.33
C VAL A 260 -8.44 16.20 -19.75
#